data_AF-A0A9W6ERT3-F1
#
_entry.id   AF-A0A9W6ERT3-F1
#
_cell.length_a   1.000
_cell.length_b   1.000
_cell.length_c   1.000
_cell.angle_alpha   90.00
_cell.angle_beta   90.00
_cell.angle_gamma   90.00
#
_symmetry.space_group_name_H-M   'P 1'
#
loop_
_entity.id
_entity.type
_entity.pdbx_description
1 polymer ?
#
loop_
_entity_poly.entity_id
_entity_poly.type
_entity_poly.pdbx_seq_one_letter_code
_entity_poly.pdbx_strand_id
1 'polypeptide(L)'
;MQKVPGENLHGFDTLPREEQNRIRIAFIEALWELQSHHFTHWDPRRENIIWEPQSGQCFIVNLEDAEKHTDRTKDDVCLDAMEQLEYWGLFEGQHEGVLFFEKDKLLEDLKFRLYSE
;
A
#
# COMPACT_ATOMS: atom_id res chain seq x y z
N MET A 1 8.37 4.48 20.66
CA MET A 1 7.75 3.77 19.54
C MET A 1 8.26 2.34 19.51
N GLN A 2 7.39 1.37 19.18
CA GLN A 2 7.79 -0.01 18.95
C GLN A 2 8.55 -0.09 17.63
N LYS A 3 9.68 -0.81 17.61
CA LYS A 3 10.42 -1.05 16.38
C LYS A 3 9.73 -2.17 15.61
N VAL A 4 9.35 -1.90 14.36
CA VAL A 4 8.84 -2.92 13.44
C VAL A 4 10.00 -3.58 12.69
N PRO A 5 9.89 -4.87 12.32
CA PRO A 5 10.88 -5.52 11.48
C PRO A 5 10.77 -5.02 10.03
N GLY A 6 11.88 -5.05 9.29
CA GLY A 6 11.95 -4.65 7.89
C GLY A 6 12.70 -3.34 7.63
N GLU A 7 12.65 -2.90 6.38
CA GLU A 7 13.35 -1.71 5.87
C GLU A 7 12.36 -0.75 5.25
N ASN A 8 12.66 0.55 5.28
CA ASN A 8 11.80 1.55 4.64
C ASN A 8 11.90 1.51 3.11
N LEU A 9 10.91 2.08 2.43
CA LEU A 9 10.83 2.04 0.97
C LEU A 9 11.52 3.21 0.25
N HIS A 10 12.47 3.90 0.89
CA HIS A 10 13.23 4.97 0.23
C HIS A 10 13.94 4.47 -1.06
N GLY A 11 14.38 3.20 -1.08
CA GLY A 11 15.04 2.56 -2.23
C GLY A 11 14.11 1.78 -3.18
N PHE A 12 12.80 1.97 -3.11
CA PHE A 12 11.80 1.14 -3.82
C PHE A 12 12.10 0.92 -5.31
N ASP A 13 12.51 1.97 -6.03
CA ASP A 13 12.74 1.91 -7.48
C ASP A 13 13.95 1.04 -7.89
N THR A 14 14.83 0.74 -6.93
CA THR A 14 16.01 -0.12 -7.14
C THR A 14 15.69 -1.61 -7.03
N LEU A 15 14.51 -1.95 -6.49
CA LEU A 15 14.10 -3.34 -6.30
C LEU A 15 13.67 -4.00 -7.61
N PRO A 16 13.86 -5.32 -7.76
CA PRO A 16 13.30 -6.07 -8.88
C PRO A 16 11.79 -5.90 -8.98
N ARG A 17 11.27 -5.91 -10.20
CA ARG A 17 9.83 -5.72 -10.48
C ARG A 17 8.91 -6.67 -9.72
N GLU A 18 9.32 -7.93 -9.58
CA GLU A 18 8.57 -8.92 -8.80
C GLU A 18 8.44 -8.50 -7.33
N GLU A 19 9.53 -8.01 -6.73
CA GLU A 19 9.54 -7.53 -5.36
C GLU A 19 8.72 -6.25 -5.21
N GLN A 20 8.81 -5.32 -6.18
CA GLN A 20 7.95 -4.14 -6.21
C GLN A 20 6.47 -4.51 -6.24
N ASN A 21 6.07 -5.52 -7.02
CA ASN A 21 4.69 -5.98 -7.08
C ASN A 21 4.23 -6.60 -5.76
N ARG A 22 5.09 -7.40 -5.11
CA ARG A 22 4.81 -7.93 -3.76
C ARG A 22 4.58 -6.80 -2.75
N ILE A 23 5.42 -5.78 -2.79
CA ILE A 23 5.31 -4.58 -1.93
C ILE A 23 4.01 -3.83 -2.21
N ARG A 24 3.66 -3.61 -3.49
CA ARG A 24 2.41 -2.93 -3.87
C ARG A 24 1.19 -3.64 -3.31
N ILE A 25 1.12 -4.97 -3.44
CA ILE A 25 0.01 -5.78 -2.90
C ILE A 25 -0.03 -5.65 -1.37
N ALA A 26 1.08 -5.90 -0.69
CA ALA A 26 1.15 -5.85 0.77
C ALA A 26 0.87 -4.46 1.35
N PHE A 27 1.29 -3.40 0.64
CA PHE A 27 0.99 -2.02 1.02
C PHE A 27 -0.50 -1.72 0.93
N ILE A 28 -1.18 -2.17 -0.13
CA ILE A 28 -2.63 -1.97 -0.26
C ILE A 28 -3.39 -2.75 0.82
N GLU A 29 -2.96 -3.97 1.15
CA GLU A 29 -3.52 -4.72 2.28
C GLU A 29 -3.38 -3.95 3.61
N ALA A 30 -2.18 -3.43 3.89
CA ALA A 30 -1.93 -2.64 5.10
C ALA A 30 -2.73 -1.32 5.12
N LEU A 31 -2.88 -0.66 3.98
CA LEU A 31 -3.66 0.57 3.86
C LEU A 31 -5.16 0.30 4.01
N TRP A 32 -5.65 -0.81 3.46
CA TRP A 32 -7.02 -1.27 3.64
C TRP A 32 -7.31 -1.50 5.13
N GLU A 33 -6.42 -2.20 5.85
CA GLU A 33 -6.53 -2.38 7.30
C GLU A 33 -6.60 -1.04 8.02
N LEU A 34 -5.70 -0.10 7.72
CA LEU A 34 -5.69 1.24 8.33
C LEU A 34 -7.02 1.99 8.08
N GLN A 35 -7.52 1.99 6.85
CA GLN A 35 -8.76 2.68 6.49
C GLN A 35 -10.01 1.97 7.02
N SER A 36 -9.99 0.64 7.16
CA SER A 36 -11.07 -0.13 7.80
C SER A 36 -11.26 0.26 9.27
N HIS A 37 -10.19 0.73 9.92
CA HIS A 37 -10.22 1.33 11.24
C HIS A 37 -10.52 2.84 11.25
N HIS A 38 -10.93 3.37 10.09
CA HIS A 38 -11.31 4.76 9.84
C HIS A 38 -10.16 5.76 10.07
N PHE A 39 -8.92 5.32 9.83
CA PHE A 39 -7.77 6.21 9.83
C PHE A 39 -7.43 6.68 8.41
N THR A 40 -6.96 7.92 8.30
CA THR A 40 -6.33 8.46 7.09
C THR A 40 -4.94 8.94 7.45
N HIS A 41 -3.95 8.55 6.66
CA HIS A 41 -2.57 8.99 6.82
C HIS A 41 -2.28 10.16 5.89
N TRP A 42 -1.92 11.32 6.43
CA TRP A 42 -1.74 12.54 5.64
C TRP A 42 -0.33 12.73 5.09
N ASP A 43 0.62 11.88 5.48
CA ASP A 43 2.03 11.97 5.08
C ASP A 43 2.47 10.74 4.23
N PRO A 44 2.25 10.77 2.90
CA PRO A 44 2.40 9.62 2.01
C PRO A 44 3.85 9.38 1.55
N ARG A 45 4.82 9.52 2.44
CA ARG A 45 6.23 9.28 2.12
C ARG A 45 6.55 7.80 2.14
N ARG A 46 7.35 7.33 1.18
CA ARG A 46 7.84 5.94 1.14
C ARG A 46 8.64 5.55 2.40
N GLU A 47 9.23 6.53 3.10
CA GLU A 47 9.90 6.31 4.39
C GLU A 47 8.95 5.83 5.49
N ASN A 48 7.66 6.17 5.39
CA ASN A 48 6.61 5.77 6.32
C ASN A 48 6.03 4.39 5.99
N ILE A 49 6.60 3.68 5.02
CA ILE A 49 6.24 2.30 4.70
C ILE A 49 7.45 1.42 4.99
N ILE A 50 7.26 0.44 5.85
CA ILE A 50 8.27 -0.58 6.17
C ILE A 50 7.88 -1.89 5.49
N TRP A 51 8.79 -2.46 4.70
CA TRP A 51 8.62 -3.76 4.05
C TRP A 51 9.38 -4.85 4.80
N GLU A 52 8.68 -5.92 5.18
CA GLU A 52 9.25 -7.12 5.76
C GLU A 52 9.15 -8.30 4.75
N PRO A 53 10.23 -8.64 4.03
CA PRO A 53 10.17 -9.62 2.94
C PRO A 53 9.89 -11.05 3.39
N GLN A 54 10.16 -11.39 4.66
CA GLN A 54 9.97 -12.73 5.21
C GLN A 54 8.51 -13.04 5.49
N SER A 55 7.79 -12.11 6.11
CA SER A 55 6.34 -12.21 6.35
C SER A 55 5.54 -11.82 5.11
N GLY A 56 6.12 -11.00 4.23
CA GLY A 56 5.43 -10.43 3.09
C GLY A 56 4.47 -9.31 3.49
N GLN A 57 4.72 -8.64 4.62
CA GLN A 57 3.87 -7.59 5.16
C GLN A 57 4.49 -6.20 4.96
N CYS A 58 3.63 -5.21 4.75
CA CYS A 58 3.97 -3.80 4.86
C CYS A 58 3.41 -3.24 6.17
N PHE A 59 4.17 -2.35 6.80
CA PHE A 59 3.71 -1.58 7.95
C PHE A 59 3.69 -0.10 7.60
N ILE A 60 2.55 0.55 7.80
CA ILE A 60 2.44 2.01 7.73
C ILE A 60 2.82 2.57 9.10
N VAL A 61 3.88 3.36 9.15
CA VAL A 61 4.45 3.92 10.38
C VAL A 61 4.35 5.44 10.37
N ASN A 62 4.81 6.07 11.46
CA ASN A 62 4.71 7.52 11.67
C ASN A 62 3.28 8.07 11.69
N LEU A 63 2.40 7.43 12.45
CA LEU A 63 0.98 7.78 12.56
C LEU A 63 0.71 9.10 13.35
N GLU A 64 1.72 9.95 13.55
CA GLU A 64 1.56 11.21 14.27
C GLU A 64 0.62 12.19 13.56
N ASP A 65 0.61 12.13 12.23
CA ASP A 65 -0.29 12.88 11.35
C ASP A 65 -1.48 12.04 10.85
N ALA A 66 -1.76 10.89 11.50
CA ALA A 66 -2.93 10.09 11.15
C ALA A 66 -4.19 10.65 11.80
N GLU A 67 -5.23 10.87 10.99
CA GLU A 67 -6.53 11.34 11.46
C GLU A 67 -7.51 10.18 11.58
N LYS A 68 -8.19 10.09 12.73
CA LYS A 68 -9.29 9.13 12.95
C LYS A 68 -10.63 9.80 12.69
N HIS A 69 -11.37 9.27 11.73
CA HIS A 69 -12.73 9.72 11.40
C HIS A 69 -13.74 8.98 12.28
N THR A 70 -14.42 9.68 13.20
CA THR A 70 -15.37 9.07 14.15
C THR A 70 -16.80 8.97 13.61
N ASP A 71 -17.08 9.65 12.52
CA ASP A 71 -18.38 9.75 11.85
C ASP A 71 -18.53 8.77 10.68
N ARG A 72 -17.43 8.11 10.27
CA ARG A 72 -17.45 7.10 9.20
C ARG A 72 -17.96 5.76 9.68
N THR A 73 -18.64 5.08 8.78
CA THR A 73 -19.08 3.70 8.89
C THR A 73 -18.25 2.81 7.98
N LYS A 74 -18.44 1.49 8.10
CA LYS A 74 -17.82 0.50 7.20
C LYS A 74 -18.14 0.75 5.72
N ASP A 75 -19.31 1.32 5.43
CA ASP A 75 -19.78 1.56 4.06
C ASP A 75 -19.13 2.81 3.45
N ASP A 76 -18.48 3.64 4.28
CA ASP A 76 -17.74 4.84 3.85
C ASP A 76 -16.26 4.56 3.54
N VAL A 77 -15.82 3.31 3.70
CA VAL A 77 -14.44 2.89 3.40
C VAL A 77 -14.38 2.43 1.95
N CYS A 78 -13.76 3.27 1.11
CA CYS A 78 -13.42 2.93 -0.27
C CYS A 78 -11.94 3.20 -0.48
N LEU A 79 -11.25 2.25 -1.10
CA LEU A 79 -9.84 2.35 -1.42
C LEU A 79 -9.67 2.15 -2.92
N ASP A 80 -9.30 3.21 -3.63
CA ASP A 80 -8.78 3.09 -5.00
C ASP A 80 -7.29 2.73 -4.91
N ALA A 81 -6.98 1.46 -5.19
CA ALA A 81 -5.62 0.97 -5.08
C ALA A 81 -4.65 1.71 -6.00
N MET A 82 -5.09 2.14 -7.18
CA MET A 82 -4.20 2.81 -8.14
C MET A 82 -3.90 4.22 -7.68
N GLU A 83 -4.92 4.96 -7.26
CA GLU A 83 -4.76 6.30 -6.71
C GLU A 83 -3.85 6.29 -5.49
N GLN A 84 -4.00 5.31 -4.59
CA GLN A 84 -3.15 5.20 -3.40
C GLN A 84 -1.72 4.80 -3.74
N LEU A 85 -1.50 3.87 -4.67
CA LEU A 85 -0.13 3.54 -5.10
C LEU A 85 0.56 4.75 -5.74
N GLU A 86 -0.16 5.56 -6.52
CA GLU A 86 0.38 6.80 -7.08
C GLU A 86 0.64 7.86 -6.01
N TYR A 87 -0.31 8.08 -5.11
CA TYR A 87 -0.20 9.06 -4.02
C TYR A 87 1.00 8.79 -3.10
N TRP A 88 1.31 7.51 -2.85
CA TRP A 88 2.47 7.09 -2.05
C TRP A 88 3.75 6.87 -2.87
N GLY A 89 3.72 7.21 -4.17
CA GLY A 89 4.84 7.06 -5.07
C GLY A 89 5.24 5.60 -5.32
N LEU A 90 4.41 4.61 -5.01
CA LEU A 90 4.64 3.21 -5.39
C LEU A 90 4.27 2.92 -6.86
N PHE A 91 3.86 3.97 -7.57
CA PHE A 91 3.46 3.97 -8.96
C PHE A 91 4.12 5.15 -9.70
N GLU A 92 5.39 5.03 -10.09
CA GLU A 92 6.04 5.99 -10.99
C GLU A 92 6.53 5.33 -12.29
N GLY A 93 6.15 5.92 -13.43
CA GLY A 93 7.11 6.08 -14.54
C GLY A 93 6.99 5.23 -15.80
N GLN A 94 6.03 4.32 -15.99
CA GLN A 94 6.03 3.51 -17.24
C GLN A 94 4.61 3.20 -17.77
N HIS A 95 4.05 4.15 -18.52
CA HIS A 95 3.00 3.91 -19.51
C HIS A 95 3.53 3.19 -20.78
N GLU A 96 4.60 2.38 -20.67
CA GLU A 96 5.05 1.52 -21.75
C GLU A 96 4.34 0.17 -21.61
N GLY A 97 3.66 -0.26 -22.68
CA GLY A 97 2.54 -1.23 -22.72
C GLY A 97 2.71 -2.62 -22.11
N VAL A 98 3.84 -2.92 -21.45
CA VAL A 98 4.03 -4.14 -20.64
C VAL A 98 3.32 -4.02 -19.28
N LEU A 99 3.30 -2.83 -18.68
CA LEU A 99 2.60 -2.60 -17.40
C LEU A 99 1.09 -2.66 -17.50
N PHE A 100 0.50 -2.47 -18.69
CA PHE A 100 -0.95 -2.63 -18.85
C PHE A 100 -1.38 -4.09 -18.56
N PHE A 101 -0.57 -5.08 -18.99
CA PHE A 101 -0.83 -6.49 -18.71
C PHE A 101 -0.55 -6.89 -17.26
N GLU A 102 0.50 -6.31 -16.65
CA GLU A 102 0.80 -6.55 -15.24
C GLU A 102 -0.19 -5.83 -14.32
N LYS A 103 -0.74 -4.69 -14.75
CA LYS A 103 -1.78 -3.94 -14.03
C LYS A 103 -3.04 -4.78 -13.89
N ASP A 104 -3.50 -5.41 -14.97
CA ASP A 104 -4.69 -6.28 -14.90
C ASP A 104 -4.45 -7.44 -13.96
N LYS A 105 -3.26 -8.07 -14.01
CA LYS A 105 -2.88 -9.13 -13.07
C LYS A 105 -2.80 -8.63 -11.62
N LEU A 106 -2.16 -7.49 -11.37
CA LEU A 106 -2.07 -6.87 -10.06
C LEU A 106 -3.46 -6.53 -9.52
N LEU A 107 -4.35 -6.00 -10.37
CA LEU A 107 -5.72 -5.66 -10.01
C LEU A 107 -6.54 -6.92 -9.69
N GLU A 108 -6.39 -7.99 -10.46
CA GLU A 108 -7.02 -9.28 -10.16
C GLU A 108 -6.47 -9.91 -8.87
N ASP A 109 -5.14 -9.88 -8.65
CA ASP A 109 -4.53 -10.35 -7.41
C ASP A 109 -5.02 -9.53 -6.21
N LEU A 110 -5.10 -8.20 -6.33
CA LEU A 110 -5.64 -7.30 -5.31
C LEU A 110 -7.12 -7.59 -5.04
N LYS A 111 -7.95 -7.71 -6.08
CA LYS A 111 -9.37 -8.03 -5.92
C LYS A 111 -9.55 -9.38 -5.24
N PHE A 112 -8.80 -10.39 -5.69
CA PHE A 112 -8.84 -11.72 -5.09
C PHE A 112 -8.51 -11.66 -3.61
N ARG A 113 -7.49 -10.90 -3.19
CA ARG A 113 -7.11 -10.83 -1.77
C ARG A 113 -7.99 -9.95 -0.90
N LEU A 114 -8.52 -8.84 -1.45
CA LEU A 114 -9.36 -7.90 -0.70
C LEU A 114 -10.83 -8.34 -0.61
N TYR A 115 -11.34 -9.07 -1.61
CA TYR A 115 -12.77 -9.38 -1.74
C TYR A 115 -13.10 -10.87 -1.73
N SER A 116 -12.14 -11.78 -1.55
CA SER A 116 -12.44 -13.19 -1.27
C SER A 116 -12.67 -13.38 0.23
N GLU A 117 -13.85 -13.02 0.70
CA GLU A 117 -14.42 -13.50 1.97
C GLU A 117 -15.19 -14.82 1.77
#